data_AF-A0AAD4YZQ4-F1
#
_entry.id   AF-A0AAD4YZQ4-F1
#
_cell.length_a   1.000
_cell.length_b   1.000
_cell.length_c   1.000
_cell.angle_alpha   90.00
_cell.angle_beta   90.00
_cell.angle_gamma   90.00
#
_symmetry.space_group_name_H-M   'P 1'
#
loop_
_entity.id
_entity.type
_entity.pdbx_description
1 polymer ?
#
loop_
_entity_poly.entity_id
_entity_poly.type
_entity_poly.pdbx_seq_one_letter_code
_entity_poly.pdbx_strand_id
1 'polypeptide(L)'
;MAVVFRYVDKRGYVIERFVGIQHVSDTTSNSLKEAIDTLFSREELSISMLRGQGYDGASNMKALVAVAKGNDDVATFFTSCNSLVNIVGASCRRRDMLRDQLQKNITEALENDDLPTGRGLNQETSLKRAGDTRWNSHYGTLLSIISMFKSVVKVLKLIIEDGSTDNIGEANRSLREIQSFEFVFHLFFMRSLLGATNDLSQALQRKDQDIGNAMSLVKDCKDTLQDMRDNGFEALLDQVFSFCGN
;
A
#
# COMPACT_ATOMS: atom_id res chain seq x y z
N MET A 1 -3.55 -16.67 -17.91
CA MET A 1 -4.13 -15.32 -18.07
C MET A 1 -5.62 -15.36 -17.73
N ALA A 2 -6.08 -14.59 -16.74
CA ALA A 2 -7.51 -14.40 -16.50
C ALA A 2 -8.07 -13.34 -17.46
N VAL A 3 -9.25 -13.56 -18.04
CA VAL A 3 -9.84 -12.65 -19.03
C VAL A 3 -11.24 -12.20 -18.61
N VAL A 4 -11.45 -10.89 -18.69
CA VAL A 4 -12.71 -10.21 -18.41
C VAL A 4 -13.05 -9.33 -19.62
N PHE A 5 -14.28 -9.43 -20.12
CA PHE A 5 -14.80 -8.49 -21.12
C PHE A 5 -15.55 -7.36 -20.43
N ARG A 6 -15.27 -6.13 -20.87
CA ARG A 6 -16.03 -4.94 -20.50
C ARG A 6 -16.70 -4.37 -21.74
N TYR A 7 -18.01 -4.28 -21.74
CA TYR A 7 -18.80 -3.79 -22.87
C TYR A 7 -19.99 -2.96 -22.39
N VAL A 8 -20.63 -2.24 -23.30
CA VAL A 8 -21.85 -1.46 -23.02
C VAL A 8 -23.03 -2.20 -23.63
N ASP A 9 -24.07 -2.46 -22.84
CA ASP A 9 -25.28 -3.12 -23.32
C ASP A 9 -26.20 -2.15 -24.09
N LYS A 10 -27.32 -2.67 -24.62
CA LYS A 10 -28.29 -1.87 -25.39
C LYS A 10 -28.96 -0.76 -24.58
N ARG A 11 -28.88 -0.81 -23.25
CA ARG A 11 -29.46 0.18 -22.33
C ARG A 11 -28.42 1.21 -21.88
N GLY A 12 -27.17 1.10 -22.36
CA GLY A 12 -26.09 2.01 -21.99
C GLY A 12 -25.35 1.61 -20.70
N TYR A 13 -25.62 0.43 -20.13
CA TYR A 13 -24.93 0.00 -18.92
C TYR A 13 -23.58 -0.63 -19.23
N VAL A 14 -22.58 -0.26 -18.45
CA VAL A 14 -21.26 -0.90 -18.45
C VAL A 14 -21.37 -2.26 -17.77
N ILE A 15 -21.07 -3.32 -18.52
CA ILE A 15 -21.09 -4.71 -18.05
C ILE A 15 -19.66 -5.25 -18.07
N GLU A 16 -19.23 -5.79 -16.93
CA GLU A 16 -18.01 -6.59 -16.81
C GLU A 16 -18.38 -8.07 -16.65
N ARG A 17 -17.85 -8.92 -17.53
CA ARG A 17 -18.11 -10.37 -17.52
C ARG A 17 -16.80 -11.13 -17.53
N PHE A 18 -16.56 -11.91 -16.47
CA PHE A 18 -15.47 -12.87 -16.46
C PHE A 18 -15.73 -13.95 -17.51
N VAL A 19 -14.76 -14.17 -18.38
CA VAL A 19 -14.86 -15.11 -19.51
C VAL A 19 -14.20 -16.44 -19.14
N GLY A 20 -13.08 -16.38 -18.42
CA GLY A 20 -12.37 -17.56 -17.98
C GLY A 20 -10.88 -17.33 -17.77
N ILE A 21 -10.17 -18.44 -17.58
CA ILE A 21 -8.71 -18.48 -17.50
C ILE A 21 -8.19 -19.13 -18.78
N GLN A 22 -7.38 -18.40 -19.53
CA GLN A 22 -6.69 -18.89 -20.70
C GLN A 22 -5.26 -19.30 -20.31
N HIS A 23 -4.91 -20.55 -20.58
CA HIS A 23 -3.55 -21.03 -20.42
C HIS A 23 -2.64 -20.37 -21.46
N VAL A 24 -1.46 -19.94 -21.03
CA VAL A 24 -0.42 -19.35 -21.88
C VAL A 24 0.92 -19.98 -21.49
N SER A 25 1.73 -20.33 -22.49
CA SER A 25 3.05 -20.96 -22.28
C SER A 25 4.03 -20.03 -21.57
N ASP A 26 3.93 -18.74 -21.85
CA ASP A 26 4.76 -17.68 -21.30
C ASP A 26 4.00 -16.34 -21.31
N THR A 27 4.64 -15.27 -20.84
CA THR A 27 4.06 -13.92 -20.73
C THR A 27 4.60 -12.95 -21.78
N THR A 28 5.18 -13.46 -22.87
CA THR A 28 5.61 -12.61 -23.99
C THR A 28 4.41 -12.03 -24.73
N SER A 29 4.61 -10.89 -25.39
CA SER A 29 3.55 -10.21 -26.15
C SER A 29 2.95 -11.11 -27.23
N ASN A 30 3.75 -11.97 -27.87
CA ASN A 30 3.29 -12.88 -28.91
C ASN A 30 2.38 -13.98 -28.34
N SER A 31 2.82 -14.68 -27.28
CA SER A 31 2.04 -15.75 -26.65
C SER A 31 0.72 -15.25 -26.06
N LEU A 32 0.73 -14.02 -25.49
CA LEU A 32 -0.50 -13.38 -25.01
C LEU A 32 -1.45 -13.02 -26.17
N LYS A 33 -0.92 -12.50 -27.28
CA LYS A 33 -1.73 -12.19 -28.47
C LYS A 33 -2.40 -13.44 -29.03
N GLU A 34 -1.65 -14.51 -29.26
CA GLU A 34 -2.18 -15.77 -29.79
C GLU A 34 -3.28 -16.35 -28.89
N ALA A 35 -3.10 -16.25 -27.57
CA ALA A 35 -4.10 -16.69 -26.60
C ALA A 35 -5.38 -15.84 -26.65
N ILE A 36 -5.28 -14.53 -26.89
CA ILE A 36 -6.42 -13.64 -27.10
C ILE A 36 -7.12 -13.98 -28.43
N ASP A 37 -6.37 -14.14 -29.52
CA ASP A 37 -6.93 -14.48 -30.83
C ASP A 37 -7.68 -15.82 -30.78
N THR A 38 -7.12 -16.82 -30.09
CA THR A 38 -7.74 -18.13 -29.85
C THR A 38 -9.02 -18.00 -29.03
N LEU A 39 -9.00 -17.18 -27.97
CA LEU A 39 -10.18 -16.93 -27.14
C LEU A 39 -11.30 -16.27 -27.94
N PHE A 40 -11.00 -15.20 -28.70
CA PHE A 40 -11.99 -14.51 -29.51
C PHE A 40 -12.61 -15.44 -30.55
N SER A 41 -11.79 -16.27 -31.18
CA SER A 41 -12.26 -17.29 -32.13
C SER A 41 -13.19 -18.31 -31.46
N ARG A 42 -12.83 -18.81 -30.26
CA ARG A 42 -13.63 -19.79 -29.51
C ARG A 42 -14.98 -19.23 -29.06
N GLU A 43 -15.02 -17.98 -28.64
CA GLU A 43 -16.25 -17.30 -28.19
C GLU A 43 -17.03 -16.67 -29.35
N GLU A 44 -16.64 -16.91 -30.61
CA GLU A 44 -17.24 -16.35 -31.83
C GLU A 44 -17.32 -14.81 -31.85
N LEU A 45 -16.33 -14.15 -31.23
CA LEU A 45 -16.25 -12.70 -31.15
C LEU A 45 -15.37 -12.12 -32.24
N SER A 46 -15.84 -11.04 -32.86
CA SER A 46 -15.04 -10.32 -33.85
C SER A 46 -14.05 -9.37 -33.18
N ILE A 47 -12.76 -9.53 -33.50
CA ILE A 47 -11.71 -8.62 -33.03
C ILE A 47 -11.93 -7.18 -33.53
N SER A 48 -12.68 -7.00 -34.62
CA SER A 48 -13.03 -5.67 -35.14
C SER A 48 -13.90 -4.85 -34.17
N MET A 49 -14.60 -5.52 -33.25
CA MET A 49 -15.42 -4.89 -32.21
C MET A 49 -14.62 -4.56 -30.95
N LEU A 50 -13.36 -5.01 -30.85
CA LEU A 50 -12.48 -4.69 -29.73
C LEU A 50 -12.12 -3.20 -29.79
N ARG A 51 -12.44 -2.46 -28.71
CA ARG A 51 -12.17 -1.01 -28.62
C ARG A 51 -10.95 -0.66 -27.79
N GLY A 52 -10.48 -1.59 -26.96
CA GLY A 52 -9.31 -1.39 -26.13
C GLY A 52 -8.99 -2.64 -25.33
N GLN A 53 -7.76 -2.71 -24.85
CA GLN A 53 -7.26 -3.78 -23.99
C GLN A 53 -6.64 -3.14 -22.75
N GLY A 54 -7.03 -3.63 -21.57
CA GLY A 54 -6.39 -3.31 -20.30
C GLY A 54 -5.71 -4.56 -19.77
N TYR A 55 -4.42 -4.47 -19.51
CA TYR A 55 -3.64 -5.51 -18.86
C TYR A 55 -3.37 -5.10 -17.42
N ASP A 56 -3.24 -6.07 -16.51
CA ASP A 56 -2.75 -5.72 -15.18
C ASP A 56 -1.36 -5.06 -15.30
N GLY A 57 -1.19 -3.98 -14.56
CA GLY A 57 -0.02 -3.12 -14.67
C GLY A 57 1.17 -3.69 -13.91
N ALA A 58 1.55 -4.95 -14.08
CA ALA A 58 2.81 -5.44 -13.52
C ALA A 58 4.00 -4.59 -13.99
N SER A 59 3.98 -4.08 -15.23
CA SER A 59 5.01 -3.20 -15.81
C SER A 59 4.93 -1.73 -15.35
N ASN A 60 3.74 -1.16 -15.21
CA ASN A 60 3.59 0.22 -14.73
C ASN A 60 3.89 0.34 -13.23
N MET A 61 3.47 -0.65 -12.43
CA MET A 61 3.87 -0.76 -11.03
C MET A 61 5.37 -0.99 -10.89
N LYS A 62 6.01 -1.70 -11.84
CA LYS A 62 7.48 -1.83 -11.89
C LYS A 62 8.18 -0.49 -12.08
N ALA A 63 7.61 0.51 -12.75
CA ALA A 63 8.28 1.79 -12.96
C ALA A 63 8.46 2.56 -11.63
N LEU A 64 7.40 2.73 -10.85
CA LEU A 64 7.48 3.36 -9.53
C LEU A 64 8.37 2.55 -8.57
N VAL A 65 8.24 1.23 -8.59
CA VAL A 65 9.07 0.32 -7.80
C VAL A 65 10.55 0.42 -8.20
N ALA A 66 10.86 0.51 -9.50
CA ALA A 66 12.23 0.66 -9.98
C ALA A 66 12.83 2.00 -9.60
N VAL A 67 12.05 3.09 -9.71
CA VAL A 67 12.49 4.42 -9.28
C VAL A 67 12.73 4.44 -7.76
N ALA A 68 11.81 3.90 -6.96
CA ALA A 68 11.95 3.82 -5.51
C ALA A 68 13.14 2.93 -5.08
N LYS A 69 13.36 1.80 -5.76
CA LYS A 69 14.52 0.92 -5.53
C LYS A 69 15.85 1.51 -6.03
N GLY A 70 15.80 2.50 -6.91
CA GLY A 70 16.97 3.22 -7.38
C GLY A 70 17.48 4.28 -6.41
N ASN A 71 16.73 4.57 -5.34
CA ASN A 71 17.16 5.41 -4.24
C ASN A 71 17.47 4.54 -3.02
N ASP A 72 18.73 4.56 -2.57
CA ASP A 72 19.23 3.69 -1.51
C ASP A 72 18.55 3.93 -0.16
N ASP A 73 18.20 5.19 0.15
CA ASP A 73 17.54 5.56 1.41
C ASP A 73 16.11 5.02 1.46
N VAL A 74 15.36 5.17 0.37
CA VAL A 74 13.99 4.63 0.22
C VAL A 74 14.01 3.10 0.23
N ALA A 75 14.99 2.47 -0.43
CA ALA A 75 15.14 1.02 -0.44
C ALA A 75 15.46 0.47 0.96
N THR A 76 16.38 1.13 1.68
CA THR A 76 16.70 0.86 3.08
C THR A 76 15.46 1.00 3.95
N PHE A 77 14.76 2.14 3.86
CA PHE A 77 13.54 2.40 4.63
C PHE A 77 12.49 1.29 4.50
N PHE A 78 12.20 0.81 3.29
CA PHE A 78 11.23 -0.27 3.10
C PHE A 78 11.73 -1.62 3.61
N THR A 79 13.05 -1.86 3.56
CA THR A 79 13.66 -3.04 4.18
C THR A 79 13.43 -3.01 5.69
N SER A 80 13.64 -1.85 6.32
CA SER A 80 13.44 -1.64 7.75
C SER A 80 11.98 -1.76 8.16
N CYS A 81 11.04 -1.22 7.36
CA CYS A 81 9.61 -1.44 7.56
C CYS A 81 9.24 -2.92 7.54
N ASN A 82 9.78 -3.69 6.58
CA ASN A 82 9.51 -5.12 6.48
C ASN A 82 10.09 -5.90 7.67
N SER A 83 11.33 -5.61 8.07
CA SER A 83 11.94 -6.19 9.27
C SER A 83 11.10 -5.89 10.51
N LEU A 84 10.63 -4.65 10.68
CA LEU A 84 9.77 -4.26 11.80
C LEU A 84 8.49 -5.10 11.87
N VAL A 85 7.78 -5.20 10.74
CA VAL A 85 6.55 -6.00 10.63
C VAL A 85 6.83 -7.47 10.93
N ASN A 86 7.95 -8.00 10.46
CA ASN A 86 8.34 -9.39 10.71
C ASN A 86 8.67 -9.62 12.20
N ILE A 87 9.45 -8.75 12.83
CA ILE A 87 9.86 -8.91 14.25
C ILE A 87 8.64 -8.89 15.16
N VAL A 88 7.78 -7.88 15.01
CA VAL A 88 6.57 -7.70 15.83
C VAL A 88 5.52 -8.76 15.48
N GLY A 89 5.44 -9.16 14.21
CA GLY A 89 4.48 -10.14 13.70
C GLY A 89 4.92 -11.60 13.76
N ALA A 90 6.15 -11.89 14.22
CA ALA A 90 6.76 -13.23 14.09
C ALA A 90 6.05 -14.33 14.89
N SER A 91 5.41 -13.98 16.02
CA SER A 91 4.77 -14.96 16.89
C SER A 91 3.43 -14.46 17.43
N CYS A 92 2.55 -15.40 17.80
CA CYS A 92 1.26 -15.07 18.41
C CYS A 92 1.45 -14.23 19.68
N ARG A 93 2.41 -14.59 20.54
CA ARG A 93 2.75 -13.83 21.76
C ARG A 93 3.06 -12.35 21.47
N ARG A 94 3.89 -12.06 20.45
CA ARG A 94 4.25 -10.66 20.12
C ARG A 94 3.08 -9.88 19.51
N ARG A 95 2.21 -10.56 18.74
CA ARG A 95 0.97 -9.96 18.23
C ARG A 95 -0.01 -9.64 19.35
N ASP A 96 -0.13 -10.52 20.33
CA ASP A 96 -0.98 -10.30 21.50
C ASP A 96 -0.46 -9.14 22.35
N MET A 97 0.87 -9.07 22.57
CA MET A 97 1.49 -7.90 23.23
C MET A 97 1.21 -6.59 22.49
N LEU A 98 1.22 -6.61 21.15
CA LEU A 98 0.91 -5.43 20.35
C LEU A 98 -0.55 -5.00 20.52
N ARG A 99 -1.49 -5.96 20.52
CA ARG A 99 -2.92 -5.72 20.73
C ARG A 99 -3.19 -5.18 22.13
N ASP A 100 -2.58 -5.78 23.15
CA ASP A 100 -2.71 -5.33 24.53
C ASP A 100 -2.22 -3.89 24.69
N GLN A 101 -1.08 -3.55 24.07
CA GLN A 101 -0.57 -2.19 24.13
C GLN A 101 -1.40 -1.20 23.32
N LEU A 102 -1.94 -1.61 22.17
CA LEU A 102 -2.90 -0.80 21.43
C LEU A 102 -4.15 -0.51 22.27
N GLN A 103 -4.70 -1.53 22.92
CA GLN A 103 -5.88 -1.38 23.78
C GLN A 103 -5.60 -0.41 24.94
N LYS A 104 -4.43 -0.52 25.59
CA LYS A 104 -4.01 0.43 26.64
C LYS A 104 -3.94 1.86 26.13
N ASN A 105 -3.25 2.09 25.02
CA ASN A 105 -3.11 3.42 24.45
C ASN A 105 -4.47 4.02 24.06
N ILE A 106 -5.39 3.20 23.53
CA ILE A 106 -6.75 3.63 23.20
C ILE A 106 -7.52 3.99 24.47
N THR A 107 -7.46 3.16 25.51
CA THR A 107 -8.13 3.45 26.78
C THR A 107 -7.61 4.75 27.40
N GLU A 108 -6.29 4.94 27.47
CA GLU A 108 -5.67 6.17 27.98
C GLU A 108 -6.11 7.41 27.17
N ALA A 109 -6.13 7.31 25.84
CA ALA A 109 -6.55 8.41 24.98
C ALA A 109 -8.07 8.70 25.08
N LEU A 110 -8.89 7.69 25.37
CA LEU A 110 -10.32 7.89 25.66
C LEU A 110 -10.54 8.55 27.02
N GLU A 111 -9.74 8.19 28.03
CA GLU A 111 -9.80 8.80 29.36
C GLU A 111 -9.37 10.27 29.34
N ASN A 112 -8.45 10.63 28.43
CA ASN A 112 -7.98 12.00 28.22
C ASN A 112 -8.84 12.82 27.24
N ASP A 113 -9.95 12.28 26.74
CA ASP A 113 -10.79 12.89 25.69
C ASP A 113 -10.05 13.21 24.37
N ASP A 114 -8.91 12.56 24.11
CA ASP A 114 -8.12 12.72 22.88
C ASP A 114 -8.74 11.96 21.69
N LEU A 115 -9.61 10.98 21.96
CA LEU A 115 -10.27 10.16 20.93
C LEU A 115 -11.80 10.18 21.05
N PRO A 116 -12.52 10.30 19.91
CA PRO A 116 -13.97 10.17 19.92
C PRO A 116 -14.41 8.72 20.16
N THR A 117 -15.55 8.55 20.84
CA THR A 117 -16.24 7.27 20.97
C THR A 117 -17.27 7.10 19.84
N GLY A 118 -17.40 5.88 19.31
CA GLY A 118 -18.35 5.63 18.23
C GLY A 118 -18.29 4.21 17.68
N ARG A 119 -19.39 3.77 17.06
CA ARG A 119 -19.47 2.42 16.48
C ARG A 119 -18.51 2.29 15.29
N GLY A 120 -17.56 1.37 15.40
CA GLY A 120 -16.55 1.14 14.37
C GLY A 120 -15.27 1.96 14.51
N LEU A 121 -15.18 2.85 15.51
CA LEU A 121 -13.95 3.56 15.86
C LEU A 121 -13.09 2.71 16.79
N ASN A 122 -11.78 3.00 16.82
CA ASN A 122 -10.81 2.43 17.76
C ASN A 122 -10.80 0.88 17.78
N GLN A 123 -11.07 0.25 16.63
CA GLN A 123 -11.07 -1.20 16.52
C GLN A 123 -9.67 -1.78 16.66
N GLU A 124 -9.61 -3.01 17.17
CA GLU A 124 -8.39 -3.81 17.17
C GLU A 124 -7.83 -3.92 15.74
N THR A 125 -6.54 -3.66 15.60
CA THR A 125 -5.84 -3.72 14.31
C THR A 125 -4.49 -4.39 14.46
N SER A 126 -3.85 -4.69 13.32
CA SER A 126 -2.53 -5.30 13.25
C SER A 126 -1.66 -4.57 12.23
N LEU A 127 -0.35 -4.77 12.34
CA LEU A 127 0.57 -4.29 11.31
C LEU A 127 0.25 -4.98 9.97
N LYS A 128 -0.11 -4.17 8.98
CA LYS A 128 -0.44 -4.69 7.64
C LYS A 128 0.86 -5.12 6.97
N ARG A 129 0.90 -6.34 6.45
CA ARG A 129 2.02 -6.81 5.64
C ARG A 129 1.81 -6.39 4.18
N ALA A 130 2.81 -5.73 3.62
CA ALA A 130 2.82 -5.41 2.21
C ALA A 130 3.04 -6.69 1.37
N GLY A 131 2.40 -6.76 0.21
CA GLY A 131 2.64 -7.81 -0.78
C GLY A 131 3.61 -7.32 -1.85
N ASP A 132 4.60 -8.15 -2.19
CA ASP A 132 5.73 -7.82 -3.07
C ASP A 132 5.31 -7.30 -4.47
N THR A 133 4.14 -7.71 -4.96
CA THR A 133 3.64 -7.37 -6.30
C THR A 133 2.65 -6.22 -6.33
N ARG A 134 2.13 -5.80 -5.17
CA ARG A 134 1.12 -4.75 -5.06
C ARG A 134 1.69 -3.61 -4.24
N TRP A 135 2.51 -2.76 -4.84
CA TRP A 135 3.17 -1.64 -4.15
C TRP A 135 2.20 -0.75 -3.35
N ASN A 136 0.96 -0.63 -3.82
CA ASN A 136 -0.09 0.09 -3.10
C ASN A 136 -0.43 -0.49 -1.71
N SER A 137 -0.12 -1.77 -1.46
CA SER A 137 -0.23 -2.38 -0.13
C SER A 137 0.77 -1.82 0.89
N HIS A 138 1.91 -1.29 0.43
CA HIS A 138 2.88 -0.63 1.29
C HIS A 138 2.26 0.60 1.96
N TYR A 139 1.39 1.34 1.25
CA TYR A 139 0.67 2.47 1.86
C TYR A 139 -0.10 2.04 3.11
N GLY A 140 -0.80 0.91 3.04
CA GLY A 140 -1.50 0.34 4.19
C GLY A 140 -0.56 -0.05 5.33
N THR A 141 0.63 -0.59 5.01
CA THR A 141 1.67 -0.87 6.01
C THR A 141 2.14 0.40 6.70
N LEU A 142 2.47 1.45 5.95
CA LEU A 142 2.93 2.73 6.52
C LEU A 142 1.88 3.35 7.44
N LEU A 143 0.61 3.37 7.01
CA LEU A 143 -0.49 3.84 7.85
C LEU A 143 -0.60 3.04 9.16
N SER A 144 -0.45 1.72 9.10
CA SER A 144 -0.48 0.89 10.31
C SER A 144 0.72 1.10 11.24
N ILE A 145 1.91 1.37 10.67
CA ILE A 145 3.10 1.70 11.47
C ILE A 145 2.90 3.04 12.18
N ILE A 146 2.42 4.06 11.47
CA ILE A 146 2.13 5.39 12.05
C ILE A 146 1.10 5.26 13.17
N SER A 147 -0.03 4.59 12.91
CA SER A 147 -1.12 4.50 13.90
C SER A 147 -0.76 3.65 15.12
N MET A 148 0.17 2.70 14.99
CA MET A 148 0.58 1.79 16.06
C MET A 148 1.97 2.11 16.63
N PHE A 149 2.55 3.26 16.27
CA PHE A 149 3.97 3.55 16.51
C PHE A 149 4.37 3.42 17.99
N LYS A 150 3.60 4.04 18.90
CA LYS A 150 3.82 3.95 20.36
C LYS A 150 3.78 2.49 20.85
N SER A 151 2.80 1.71 20.37
CA SER A 151 2.67 0.29 20.72
C SER A 151 3.83 -0.55 20.19
N VAL A 152 4.27 -0.30 18.96
CA VAL A 152 5.40 -0.99 18.33
C VAL A 152 6.69 -0.74 19.09
N VAL A 153 6.98 0.52 19.45
CA VAL A 153 8.15 0.88 20.27
C VAL A 153 8.14 0.11 21.60
N LYS A 154 6.98 0.01 22.27
CA LYS A 154 6.87 -0.70 23.53
C LYS A 154 7.07 -2.21 23.37
N VAL A 155 6.50 -2.82 22.33
CA VAL A 155 6.69 -4.25 22.04
C VAL A 155 8.16 -4.56 21.76
N LEU A 156 8.86 -3.72 21.00
CA LEU A 156 10.30 -3.89 20.75
C LEU A 156 11.11 -3.84 22.06
N LYS A 157 10.81 -2.89 22.96
CA LYS A 157 11.45 -2.83 24.28
C LYS A 157 11.21 -4.09 25.10
N LEU A 158 9.97 -4.59 25.14
CA LEU A 158 9.62 -5.82 25.84
C LEU A 158 10.33 -7.06 25.25
N ILE A 159 10.49 -7.13 23.92
CA ILE A 159 11.25 -8.21 23.26
C ILE A 159 12.73 -8.17 23.67
N ILE A 160 13.31 -6.97 23.78
CA ILE A 160 14.70 -6.78 24.20
C ILE A 160 14.86 -7.18 25.68
N GLU A 161 13.89 -6.84 26.53
CA GLU A 161 13.89 -7.19 27.96
C GLU A 161 13.69 -8.70 28.22
N ASP A 162 12.86 -9.40 27.42
CA ASP A 162 12.58 -10.85 27.55
C ASP A 162 13.80 -11.74 27.25
N GLY A 163 14.84 -11.21 26.60
CA GLY A 163 16.16 -11.86 26.52
C GLY A 163 16.24 -13.15 25.68
N SER A 164 15.22 -13.51 24.90
CA SER A 164 15.25 -14.67 23.99
C SER A 164 16.24 -14.42 22.84
N THR A 165 17.32 -15.19 22.82
CA THR A 165 18.61 -14.91 22.15
C THR A 165 18.57 -14.64 20.64
N ASP A 166 17.57 -15.13 19.92
CA ASP A 166 17.66 -15.18 18.46
C ASP A 166 17.21 -13.88 17.77
N ASN A 167 16.60 -12.93 18.49
CA ASN A 167 16.04 -11.71 17.88
C ASN A 167 16.36 -10.39 18.62
N ILE A 168 17.14 -10.43 19.72
CA ILE A 168 17.43 -9.21 20.52
C ILE A 168 18.20 -8.18 19.69
N GLY A 169 19.22 -8.63 18.95
CA GLY A 169 20.04 -7.75 18.12
C GLY A 169 19.22 -7.06 17.04
N GLU A 170 18.30 -7.78 16.40
CA GLU A 170 17.42 -7.24 15.37
C GLU A 170 16.38 -6.29 15.97
N ALA A 171 15.72 -6.67 17.08
CA ALA A 171 14.77 -5.81 17.77
C ALA A 171 15.39 -4.50 18.27
N ASN A 172 16.62 -4.55 18.81
CA ASN A 172 17.35 -3.37 19.26
C ASN A 172 17.83 -2.49 18.10
N ARG A 173 18.22 -3.08 16.96
CA ARG A 173 18.50 -2.32 15.74
C ARG A 173 17.24 -1.61 15.26
N SER A 174 16.13 -2.33 15.09
CA SER A 174 14.86 -1.75 14.65
C SER A 174 14.36 -0.68 15.60
N LEU A 175 14.50 -0.86 16.92
CA LEU A 175 14.10 0.16 17.90
C LEU A 175 14.87 1.48 17.70
N ARG A 176 16.21 1.41 17.55
CA ARG A 176 17.03 2.60 17.30
C ARG A 176 16.69 3.27 15.98
N GLU A 177 16.46 2.45 14.97
CA GLU A 177 16.17 2.93 13.62
C GLU A 177 14.81 3.63 13.54
N ILE A 178 13.73 3.02 14.05
CA ILE A 178 12.40 3.64 13.95
C ILE A 178 12.28 4.94 14.75
N GLN A 179 13.13 5.12 15.78
CA GLN A 179 13.19 6.34 16.59
C GLN A 179 14.11 7.40 15.99
N SER A 180 14.81 7.12 14.89
CA SER A 180 15.61 8.12 14.19
C SER A 180 14.71 9.10 13.43
N PHE A 181 15.14 10.37 13.37
CA PHE A 181 14.46 11.38 12.55
C PHE A 181 14.40 10.94 11.09
N GLU A 182 15.47 10.32 10.58
CA GLU A 182 15.54 9.84 9.20
C GLU A 182 14.46 8.82 8.88
N PHE A 183 14.23 7.82 9.75
CA PHE A 183 13.15 6.86 9.54
C PHE A 183 11.77 7.52 9.54
N VAL A 184 11.52 8.42 10.50
CA VAL A 184 10.25 9.14 10.59
C VAL A 184 10.06 10.03 9.36
N PHE A 185 11.10 10.72 8.91
CA PHE A 185 11.06 11.52 7.69
C PHE A 185 10.66 10.68 6.47
N HIS A 186 11.32 9.55 6.24
CA HIS A 186 10.98 8.64 5.15
C HIS A 186 9.57 8.04 5.29
N LEU A 187 9.14 7.75 6.53
CA LEU A 187 7.80 7.26 6.82
C LEU A 187 6.73 8.25 6.36
N PHE A 188 6.87 9.52 6.72
CA PHE A 188 5.91 10.56 6.32
C PHE A 188 6.03 10.93 4.84
N PHE A 189 7.26 10.99 4.30
CA PHE A 189 7.50 11.24 2.88
C PHE A 189 6.82 10.19 2.01
N MET A 190 7.09 8.90 2.28
CA MET A 190 6.51 7.80 1.51
C MET A 190 5.01 7.65 1.77
N ARG A 191 4.52 7.96 2.98
CA ARG A 191 3.08 8.01 3.26
C ARG A 191 2.39 9.04 2.35
N SER A 192 2.91 10.25 2.24
CA SER A 192 2.32 11.29 1.40
C SER A 192 2.38 10.92 -0.09
N LEU A 193 3.53 10.44 -0.55
CA LEU A 193 3.72 10.03 -1.96
C LEU A 193 2.79 8.87 -2.35
N LEU A 194 2.77 7.82 -1.53
CA LEU A 194 1.92 6.66 -1.80
C LEU A 194 0.44 6.97 -1.60
N GLY A 195 0.08 7.88 -0.69
CA GLY A 195 -1.30 8.35 -0.51
C GLY A 195 -1.86 9.00 -1.78
N ALA A 196 -1.14 9.96 -2.36
CA ALA A 196 -1.54 10.62 -3.60
C ALA A 196 -1.76 9.62 -4.75
N THR A 197 -0.85 8.65 -4.89
CA THR A 197 -0.98 7.60 -5.93
C THR A 197 -2.02 6.54 -5.61
N ASN A 198 -2.28 6.25 -4.33
CA ASN A 198 -3.29 5.30 -3.88
C ASN A 198 -4.70 5.78 -4.24
N ASP A 199 -4.99 7.06 -4.03
CA ASP A 199 -6.31 7.61 -4.29
C ASP A 199 -6.63 7.56 -5.79
N LEU A 200 -5.66 7.91 -6.63
CA LEU A 200 -5.73 7.69 -8.07
C LEU A 200 -5.96 6.20 -8.39
N SER A 201 -5.15 5.31 -7.81
CA SER A 201 -5.23 3.87 -8.05
C SER A 201 -6.61 3.30 -7.71
N GLN A 202 -7.19 3.69 -6.57
CA GLN A 202 -8.52 3.26 -6.16
C GLN A 202 -9.60 3.85 -7.07
N ALA A 203 -9.49 5.14 -7.42
CA ALA A 203 -10.44 5.80 -8.30
C ALA A 203 -10.49 5.15 -9.69
N LEU A 204 -9.33 4.84 -10.27
CA LEU A 204 -9.20 4.18 -11.58
C LEU A 204 -9.71 2.72 -11.58
N GLN A 205 -9.77 2.07 -10.41
CA GLN A 205 -10.29 0.71 -10.28
C GLN A 205 -11.82 0.65 -10.14
N ARG A 206 -12.52 1.80 -10.03
CA ARG A 206 -13.98 1.79 -9.93
C ARG A 206 -14.62 1.40 -11.26
N LYS A 207 -15.70 0.62 -11.17
CA LYS A 207 -16.44 0.09 -12.34
C LYS A 207 -17.16 1.18 -13.15
N ASP A 208 -17.45 2.30 -12.53
CA ASP A 208 -18.15 3.44 -13.11
C ASP A 208 -17.21 4.46 -13.79
N GLN A 209 -15.91 4.17 -13.90
CA GLN A 209 -14.97 5.08 -14.55
C GLN A 209 -15.12 5.17 -16.07
N ASP A 210 -15.06 6.39 -16.58
CA ASP A 210 -14.87 6.72 -18.00
C ASP A 210 -13.50 7.36 -18.26
N ILE A 211 -13.13 7.46 -19.54
CA ILE A 211 -11.81 7.95 -19.96
C ILE A 211 -11.59 9.44 -19.65
N GLY A 212 -12.64 10.26 -19.71
CA GLY A 212 -12.55 11.68 -19.40
C GLY A 212 -12.26 11.91 -17.92
N ASN A 213 -13.01 11.23 -17.05
CA ASN A 213 -12.76 11.28 -15.61
C ASN A 213 -11.40 10.68 -15.24
N ALA A 214 -11.02 9.55 -15.85
CA ALA A 214 -9.69 8.95 -15.64
C ALA A 214 -8.55 9.92 -16.01
N MET A 215 -8.66 10.64 -17.14
CA MET A 215 -7.67 11.63 -17.55
C MET A 215 -7.61 12.83 -16.59
N SER A 216 -8.76 13.28 -16.07
CA SER A 216 -8.79 14.31 -15.03
C SER A 216 -8.06 13.86 -13.77
N LEU A 217 -8.39 12.67 -13.26
CA LEU A 217 -7.76 12.11 -12.06
C LEU A 217 -6.23 11.96 -12.21
N VAL A 218 -5.77 11.51 -13.38
CA VAL A 218 -4.33 11.42 -13.67
C VAL A 218 -3.67 12.80 -13.63
N LYS A 219 -4.33 13.82 -14.19
CA LYS A 219 -3.85 15.20 -14.14
C LYS A 219 -3.82 15.72 -12.70
N ASP A 220 -4.89 15.53 -11.94
CA ASP A 220 -4.99 15.99 -10.55
C ASP A 220 -3.90 15.35 -9.67
N CYS A 221 -3.64 14.05 -9.86
CA CYS A 221 -2.55 13.35 -9.18
C CYS A 221 -1.18 13.92 -9.58
N LYS A 222 -0.95 14.18 -10.87
CA LYS A 222 0.29 14.81 -11.34
C LYS A 222 0.49 16.19 -10.74
N ASP A 223 -0.55 17.02 -10.73
CA ASP A 223 -0.50 18.37 -10.20
C ASP A 223 -0.25 18.33 -8.68
N THR A 224 -0.87 17.39 -7.96
CA THR A 224 -0.60 17.13 -6.53
C THR A 224 0.85 16.75 -6.27
N LEU A 225 1.41 15.82 -7.05
CA LEU A 225 2.81 15.40 -6.92
C LEU A 225 3.79 16.54 -7.25
N GLN A 226 3.43 17.41 -8.19
CA GLN A 226 4.23 18.58 -8.55
C GLN A 226 4.21 19.62 -7.41
N ASP A 227 3.04 19.89 -6.84
CA ASP A 227 2.92 20.81 -5.69
C ASP A 227 3.67 20.27 -4.46
N MET A 228 3.58 18.97 -4.18
CA MET A 228 4.39 18.33 -3.13
C MET A 228 5.89 18.54 -3.33
N ARG A 229 6.36 18.52 -4.58
CA ARG A 229 7.76 18.73 -4.93
C ARG A 229 8.18 20.19 -4.78
N ASP A 230 7.35 21.12 -5.23
CA ASP A 230 7.73 22.53 -5.33
C ASP A 230 7.49 23.27 -4.01
N ASN A 231 6.42 22.93 -3.29
CA ASN A 231 5.93 23.67 -2.12
C ASN A 231 5.74 22.79 -0.87
N GLY A 232 5.73 21.45 -1.01
CA GLY A 232 5.32 20.54 0.06
C GLY A 232 6.36 20.23 1.14
N PHE A 233 7.61 20.69 0.99
CA PHE A 233 8.71 20.29 1.88
C PHE A 233 8.54 20.76 3.33
N GLU A 234 8.19 22.04 3.54
CA GLU A 234 8.01 22.60 4.89
C GLU A 234 6.85 21.91 5.62
N ALA A 235 5.71 21.73 4.94
CA ALA A 235 4.55 21.06 5.50
C ALA A 235 4.82 19.58 5.85
N LEU A 236 5.73 18.92 5.11
CA LEU A 236 6.21 17.59 5.44
C LEU A 236 7.10 17.62 6.70
N LEU A 237 8.05 18.56 6.77
CA LEU A 237 8.93 18.70 7.93
C LEU A 237 8.13 18.99 9.21
N ASP A 238 7.14 19.88 9.16
CA ASP A 238 6.27 20.18 10.30
C ASP A 238 5.55 18.94 10.83
N GLN A 239 5.06 18.08 9.93
CA GLN A 239 4.45 16.80 10.31
C GLN A 239 5.45 15.87 10.99
N VAL A 240 6.68 15.79 10.46
CA VAL A 240 7.76 14.97 11.02
C VAL A 240 8.16 15.49 12.41
N PHE A 241 8.38 16.80 12.57
CA PHE A 241 8.71 17.40 13.85
C PHE A 241 7.60 17.22 14.88
N SER A 242 6.35 17.43 14.50
CA SER A 242 5.19 17.19 15.37
C SER A 242 5.11 15.73 15.81
N PHE A 243 5.40 14.79 14.92
CA PHE A 243 5.41 13.38 15.26
C PHE A 243 6.58 13.00 16.18
N CYS A 244 7.78 13.54 15.95
CA CYS A 244 8.96 13.29 16.79
C CYS A 244 8.89 13.98 18.16
N GLY A 245 8.14 15.09 18.28
CA GLY A 245 7.96 15.84 19.53
C GLY A 245 6.92 15.28 20.50
N ASN A 246 6.23 14.19 20.13
CA ASN A 246 5.14 13.51 20.86
C ASN A 246 5.51 12.11 21.37
#